data_AF-A0A6J4IFL7-F1
#
_entry.id   AF-A0A6J4IFL7-F1
#
_cell.length_a   1.000
_cell.length_b   1.000
_cell.length_c   1.000
_cell.angle_alpha   90.00
_cell.angle_beta   90.00
_cell.angle_gamma   90.00
#
_symmetry.space_group_name_H-M   'P 1'
#
loop_
_entity.id
_entity.type
_entity.pdbx_description
1 polymer ?
#
loop_
_entity_poly.entity_id
_entity_poly.type
_entity_poly.pdbx_seq_one_letter_code
_entity_poly.pdbx_strand_id
1 'polypeptide(L)'
;MAEPVLVTQWAVCGIAAAAARFVPVPMLDDVVRERALQLAVSRTLRAHGRDYPSDLLEPLWSDAEPGSGLRRRLKAVGMRVLLFPIRKYAAIFGAVRGVPNDVMRVVLLARTVDRRLAAGGLTDPATIPGQAGDIRRAVDQAIDGMDLRLLTAGLSDGLSQGRELSGAAVAYARNLVRPGRTPEPDSTVRAGADKVTEVLDRPEIAQLLDRFDTRVDTALTPA
;
A
#
# COMPACT_ATOMS: atom_id res chain seq x y z
N MET A 1 2.72 1.34 -19.41
CA MET A 1 1.65 1.88 -18.53
C MET A 1 0.87 0.69 -18.03
N ALA A 2 0.61 0.61 -16.72
CA ALA A 2 -0.21 -0.46 -16.16
C ALA A 2 -1.60 -0.45 -16.82
N GLU A 3 -2.19 -1.63 -16.99
CA GLU A 3 -3.57 -1.70 -17.47
C GLU A 3 -4.50 -0.93 -16.52
N PRO A 4 -5.49 -0.18 -17.01
CA PRO A 4 -6.40 0.60 -16.16
C PRO A 4 -7.02 -0.21 -15.02
N VAL A 5 -7.29 -1.49 -15.28
CA VAL A 5 -7.82 -2.46 -14.30
C VAL A 5 -6.88 -2.64 -13.10
N LEU A 6 -5.56 -2.63 -13.29
CA LEU A 6 -4.58 -2.79 -12.21
C LEU A 6 -4.52 -1.56 -11.32
N VAL A 7 -4.55 -0.37 -11.91
CA VAL A 7 -4.52 0.89 -11.15
C VAL A 7 -5.74 0.98 -10.23
N THR A 8 -6.93 0.64 -10.74
CA THR A 8 -8.15 0.57 -9.92
C THR A 8 -7.99 -0.46 -8.79
N GLN A 9 -7.42 -1.64 -9.05
CA GLN A 9 -7.20 -2.65 -8.00
C GLN A 9 -6.22 -2.17 -6.91
N TRP A 10 -5.16 -1.44 -7.28
CA TRP A 10 -4.23 -0.84 -6.32
C TRP A 10 -4.92 0.22 -5.48
N ALA A 11 -5.75 1.05 -6.10
CA ALA A 11 -6.54 2.06 -5.42
C ALA A 11 -7.54 1.44 -4.43
N VAL A 12 -8.24 0.36 -4.81
CA VAL A 12 -9.11 -0.41 -3.90
C VAL A 12 -8.33 -0.91 -2.68
N CYS A 13 -7.15 -1.49 -2.89
CA CYS A 13 -6.29 -1.94 -1.79
C CYS A 13 -5.81 -0.76 -0.93
N GLY A 14 -5.44 0.37 -1.55
CA GLY A 14 -5.09 1.60 -0.85
C GLY A 14 -6.21 2.11 0.05
N ILE A 15 -7.44 2.15 -0.47
CA ILE A 15 -8.64 2.56 0.28
C ILE A 15 -8.87 1.62 1.48
N ALA A 16 -8.70 0.30 1.29
CA ALA A 16 -8.79 -0.66 2.39
C ALA A 16 -7.72 -0.43 3.48
N ALA A 17 -6.47 -0.21 3.06
CA ALA A 17 -5.36 0.08 3.96
C ALA A 17 -5.58 1.38 4.75
N ALA A 18 -6.14 2.41 4.12
CA ALA A 18 -6.50 3.66 4.77
C ALA A 18 -7.69 3.50 5.73
N ALA A 19 -8.70 2.71 5.34
CA ALA A 19 -9.90 2.46 6.14
C ALA A 19 -9.60 1.63 7.41
N ALA A 20 -8.50 0.88 7.42
CA ALA A 20 -7.99 0.15 8.58
C ALA A 20 -7.91 1.02 9.85
N ARG A 21 -7.57 2.32 9.68
CA ARG A 21 -7.50 3.30 10.79
C ARG A 21 -8.82 3.48 11.53
N PHE A 22 -9.95 3.25 10.88
CA PHE A 22 -11.28 3.40 11.46
C PHE A 22 -11.84 2.09 12.02
N VAL A 23 -11.13 0.97 11.90
CA VAL A 23 -11.53 -0.31 12.49
C VAL A 23 -11.26 -0.28 13.99
N PRO A 24 -12.27 -0.38 14.87
CA PRO A 24 -12.09 -0.19 16.32
C PRO A 24 -11.56 -1.45 17.01
N VAL A 25 -10.55 -2.11 16.43
CA VAL A 25 -9.95 -3.34 16.96
C VAL A 25 -8.44 -3.16 17.02
N PRO A 26 -7.79 -3.39 18.17
CA PRO A 26 -6.34 -3.30 18.30
C PRO A 26 -5.61 -4.24 17.35
N MET A 27 -4.52 -3.76 16.75
CA MET A 27 -3.62 -4.50 15.84
C MET A 27 -4.26 -4.95 14.51
N LEU A 28 -5.59 -4.96 14.43
CA LEU A 28 -6.30 -5.31 13.20
C LEU A 28 -6.02 -4.29 12.10
N ASP A 29 -5.75 -3.04 12.45
CA ASP A 29 -5.37 -2.01 11.49
C ASP A 29 -4.04 -2.32 10.79
N ASP A 30 -3.03 -2.76 11.54
CA ASP A 30 -1.73 -3.18 11.00
C ASP A 30 -1.93 -4.42 10.09
N VAL A 31 -2.71 -5.42 10.52
CA VAL A 31 -2.99 -6.64 9.73
C VAL A 31 -3.77 -6.34 8.45
N VAL A 32 -4.77 -5.48 8.49
CA VAL A 32 -5.54 -5.07 7.30
C VAL A 32 -4.62 -4.38 6.30
N ARG A 33 -3.75 -3.47 6.77
CA ARG A 33 -2.81 -2.74 5.92
C ARG A 33 -1.82 -3.68 5.24
N GLU A 34 -1.21 -4.58 6.00
CA GLU A 34 -0.30 -5.60 5.48
C GLU A 34 -1.01 -6.47 4.44
N ARG A 35 -2.23 -6.92 4.74
CA ARG A 35 -3.02 -7.74 3.83
C ARG A 35 -3.43 -6.99 2.56
N ALA A 36 -3.70 -5.69 2.65
CA ALA A 36 -4.03 -4.85 1.50
C ALA A 36 -2.83 -4.65 0.58
N LEU A 37 -1.64 -4.41 1.15
CA LEU A 37 -0.38 -4.35 0.41
C LEU A 37 -0.09 -5.69 -0.27
N GLN A 38 -0.18 -6.80 0.48
CA GLN A 38 0.00 -8.14 -0.06
C GLN A 38 -0.97 -8.44 -1.21
N LEU A 39 -2.25 -8.03 -1.08
CA LEU A 39 -3.23 -8.22 -2.14
C LEU A 39 -2.90 -7.38 -3.39
N ALA A 40 -2.48 -6.12 -3.22
CA ALA A 40 -2.05 -5.27 -4.33
C ALA A 40 -0.86 -5.89 -5.08
N VAL A 41 0.19 -6.28 -4.36
CA VAL A 41 1.40 -6.92 -4.92
C VAL A 41 1.07 -8.24 -5.61
N SER A 42 0.27 -9.11 -4.97
CA SER A 42 -0.11 -10.41 -5.55
C SER A 42 -0.94 -10.26 -6.84
N ARG A 43 -1.82 -9.26 -6.91
CA ARG A 43 -2.58 -8.96 -8.14
C ARG A 43 -1.68 -8.46 -9.25
N THR A 44 -0.72 -7.58 -8.92
CA THR A 44 0.30 -7.13 -9.89
C THR A 44 1.11 -8.31 -10.43
N LEU A 45 1.62 -9.19 -9.56
CA LEU A 45 2.39 -10.37 -9.98
C LEU A 45 1.60 -11.29 -10.91
N ARG A 46 0.35 -11.59 -10.56
CA ARG A 46 -0.52 -12.43 -11.39
C ARG A 46 -0.79 -11.82 -12.77
N ALA A 47 -0.92 -10.50 -12.85
CA ALA A 47 -1.09 -9.81 -14.13
C ALA A 47 0.13 -9.94 -15.04
N HIS A 48 1.33 -10.12 -14.46
CA HIS A 48 2.57 -10.45 -15.17
C HIS A 48 2.82 -11.95 -15.31
N GLY A 49 1.82 -12.80 -15.02
CA GLY A 49 1.93 -14.25 -15.10
C GLY A 49 2.88 -14.87 -14.07
N ARG A 50 3.15 -14.16 -12.96
CA ARG A 50 4.02 -14.62 -11.88
C ARG A 50 3.20 -15.09 -10.68
N ASP A 51 3.57 -16.24 -10.13
CA ASP A 51 3.04 -16.75 -8.86
C ASP A 51 4.22 -17.22 -8.00
N TYR A 52 4.46 -16.51 -6.91
CA TYR A 52 5.53 -16.80 -5.97
C TYR A 52 4.93 -17.09 -4.60
N PRO A 53 5.54 -17.99 -3.82
CA PRO A 53 5.13 -18.21 -2.45
C PRO A 53 5.34 -16.92 -1.64
N SER A 54 4.44 -16.67 -0.68
CA SER A 54 4.32 -15.37 -0.01
C SER A 54 5.53 -15.02 0.85
N ASP A 55 6.26 -16.02 1.33
CA ASP A 55 7.49 -15.86 2.11
C ASP A 55 8.60 -15.15 1.34
N LEU A 56 8.73 -15.41 0.03
CA LEU A 56 9.76 -14.74 -0.78
C LEU A 56 9.51 -13.24 -0.95
N LEU A 57 8.25 -12.83 -0.90
CA LEU A 57 7.82 -11.46 -1.16
C LEU A 57 7.42 -10.70 0.12
N GLU A 58 7.48 -11.36 1.29
CA GLU A 58 7.20 -10.78 2.61
C GLU A 58 7.87 -9.41 2.83
N PRO A 59 9.11 -9.16 2.36
CA PRO A 59 9.74 -7.84 2.50
C PRO A 59 9.03 -6.68 1.77
N LEU A 60 8.16 -6.96 0.78
CA LEU A 60 7.41 -5.90 0.08
C LEU A 60 6.29 -5.30 0.93
N TRP A 61 5.68 -6.08 1.82
CA TRP A 61 4.49 -5.63 2.56
C TRP A 61 4.63 -5.68 4.08
N SER A 62 5.61 -6.41 4.61
CA SER A 62 5.88 -6.43 6.04
C SER A 62 6.87 -5.31 6.41
N ASP A 63 6.59 -4.60 7.50
CA ASP A 63 7.55 -3.67 8.12
C ASP A 63 8.52 -4.43 9.07
N ALA A 64 8.59 -5.76 8.96
CA ALA A 64 9.42 -6.59 9.82
C ALA A 64 10.83 -6.68 9.25
N GLU A 65 11.83 -6.14 9.96
CA GLU A 65 13.21 -6.32 9.54
C GLU A 65 13.59 -7.81 9.51
N PRO A 66 14.19 -8.29 8.39
CA PRO A 66 14.71 -9.65 8.31
C PRO A 66 15.73 -9.87 9.44
N GLY A 67 15.51 -10.91 10.26
CA GLY A 67 16.44 -11.26 11.35
C GLY A 67 16.21 -10.57 12.70
N SER A 68 15.12 -9.83 12.89
CA SER A 68 14.75 -9.32 14.22
C SER A 68 14.36 -10.48 15.18
N GLY A 69 15.29 -10.87 16.06
CA GLY A 69 15.10 -11.99 16.98
C GLY A 69 13.82 -11.92 17.84
N LEU A 70 13.30 -13.10 18.22
CA LEU A 70 12.01 -13.30 18.92
C LEU A 70 11.76 -12.34 20.11
N ARG A 71 12.81 -12.01 20.87
CA ARG A 71 12.74 -11.07 22.01
C ARG A 71 12.43 -9.62 21.61
N ARG A 72 12.97 -9.13 20.48
CA ARG A 72 12.66 -7.78 19.98
C ARG A 72 11.21 -7.72 19.48
N ARG A 73 10.74 -8.78 18.81
CA ARG A 73 9.34 -8.90 18.37
C ARG A 73 8.36 -8.87 19.55
N LEU A 74 8.60 -9.65 20.60
CA LEU A 74 7.74 -9.67 21.80
C LEU A 74 7.69 -8.31 22.53
N LYS A 75 8.84 -7.65 22.69
CA LYS A 75 8.90 -6.31 23.31
C LYS A 75 8.19 -5.25 22.45
N ALA A 76 8.33 -5.33 21.13
CA ALA A 76 7.63 -4.44 20.21
C ALA A 76 6.11 -4.65 20.26
N VAL A 77 5.65 -5.91 20.29
CA VAL A 77 4.22 -6.23 20.43
C VAL A 77 3.65 -5.70 21.75
N GLY A 78 4.33 -5.94 22.87
CA GLY A 78 3.91 -5.44 24.19
C GLY A 78 3.80 -3.91 24.24
N MET A 79 4.82 -3.21 23.70
CA MET A 79 4.80 -1.74 23.62
C MET A 79 3.67 -1.23 22.71
N ARG A 80 3.40 -1.91 21.59
CA ARG A 80 2.33 -1.52 20.65
C ARG A 80 0.94 -1.66 21.28
N VAL A 81 0.72 -2.70 22.08
CA VAL A 81 -0.54 -2.89 22.81
C VAL A 81 -0.71 -1.81 23.88
N LEU A 82 0.34 -1.49 24.63
CA LEU A 82 0.29 -0.45 25.66
C LEU A 82 0.00 0.94 25.09
N LEU A 83 0.67 1.30 23.99
CA LEU A 83 0.49 2.59 23.31
C LEU A 83 -0.70 2.60 22.34
N PHE A 84 -1.47 1.50 22.26
CA PHE A 84 -2.58 1.37 21.32
C PHE A 84 -3.59 2.51 21.44
N PRO A 85 -4.08 2.91 22.64
CA PRO A 85 -5.07 3.97 22.74
C PRO A 85 -4.55 5.30 22.16
N ILE A 86 -3.31 5.67 22.49
CA ILE A 86 -2.67 6.91 22.02
C ILE A 86 -2.48 6.87 20.49
N ARG A 87 -1.94 5.78 19.95
CA ARG A 87 -1.77 5.59 18.50
C ARG A 87 -3.11 5.65 17.78
N LYS A 88 -4.16 5.07 18.36
CA LYS A 88 -5.50 5.04 17.78
C LYS A 88 -6.11 6.43 17.68
N TYR A 89 -6.06 7.22 18.76
CA TYR A 89 -6.53 8.60 18.71
C TYR A 89 -5.71 9.45 17.75
N ALA A 90 -4.37 9.34 17.76
CA ALA A 90 -3.53 10.04 16.78
C ALA A 90 -3.88 9.64 15.33
N ALA A 91 -4.18 8.37 15.08
CA ALA A 91 -4.57 7.89 13.76
C ALA A 91 -5.93 8.45 13.30
N ILE A 92 -6.89 8.55 14.22
CA ILE A 92 -8.25 9.09 13.96
C ILE A 92 -8.18 10.62 13.78
N PHE A 93 -7.55 11.35 14.68
CA PHE A 93 -7.43 12.82 14.59
C PHE A 93 -6.51 13.25 13.44
N GLY A 94 -5.50 12.45 13.11
CA GLY A 94 -4.64 12.65 11.94
C GLY A 94 -5.22 12.14 10.63
N ALA A 95 -6.45 11.59 10.61
CA ALA A 95 -7.00 10.91 9.44
C ALA A 95 -7.11 11.79 8.19
N VAL A 96 -7.33 13.11 8.35
CA VAL A 96 -7.40 14.08 7.26
C VAL A 96 -6.13 14.07 6.40
N ARG A 97 -4.96 13.93 7.02
CA ARG A 97 -3.67 13.79 6.29
C ARG A 97 -3.25 12.33 6.11
N GLY A 98 -3.75 11.45 6.96
CA GLY A 98 -3.34 10.06 7.04
C GLY A 98 -3.93 9.17 5.95
N VAL A 99 -5.21 9.35 5.61
CA VAL A 99 -5.91 8.53 4.62
C VAL A 99 -5.27 8.63 3.24
N PRO A 100 -5.05 9.83 2.66
CA PRO A 100 -4.44 9.94 1.33
C PRO A 100 -3.02 9.34 1.30
N ASN A 101 -2.25 9.49 2.39
CA ASN A 101 -0.90 8.93 2.48
C ASN A 101 -0.89 7.40 2.49
N ASP A 102 -1.86 6.76 3.15
CA ASP A 102 -1.96 5.30 3.17
C ASP A 102 -2.36 4.75 1.78
N VAL A 103 -3.29 5.42 1.08
CA VAL A 103 -3.65 5.08 -0.32
C VAL A 103 -2.43 5.23 -1.23
N MET A 104 -1.77 6.38 -1.16
CA MET A 104 -0.60 6.72 -1.97
C MET A 104 0.52 5.68 -1.81
N ARG A 105 0.86 5.28 -0.57
CA ARG A 105 1.90 4.28 -0.32
C ARG A 105 1.62 2.94 -1.01
N VAL A 106 0.39 2.46 -0.92
CA VAL A 106 -0.01 1.19 -1.56
C VAL A 106 0.09 1.30 -3.08
N VAL A 107 -0.42 2.39 -3.66
CA VAL A 107 -0.40 2.63 -5.11
C VAL A 107 1.03 2.75 -5.63
N LEU A 108 1.87 3.56 -4.98
CA LEU A 108 3.25 3.77 -5.40
C LEU A 108 4.09 2.49 -5.31
N LEU A 109 3.93 1.71 -4.24
CA LEU A 109 4.60 0.41 -4.14
C LEU A 109 4.16 -0.54 -5.25
N ALA A 110 2.85 -0.69 -5.47
CA ALA A 110 2.33 -1.60 -6.48
C ALA A 110 2.74 -1.18 -7.90
N ARG A 111 2.77 0.12 -8.18
CA ARG A 111 3.30 0.71 -9.42
C ARG A 111 4.78 0.40 -9.61
N THR A 112 5.60 0.54 -8.56
CA THR A 112 7.02 0.20 -8.65
C THR A 112 7.20 -1.28 -8.95
N VAL A 113 6.45 -2.16 -8.28
CA VAL A 113 6.49 -3.61 -8.55
C VAL A 113 6.10 -3.91 -9.99
N ASP A 114 5.02 -3.29 -10.50
CA ASP A 114 4.58 -3.41 -11.90
C ASP A 114 5.69 -3.03 -12.89
N ARG A 115 6.34 -1.88 -12.67
CA ARG A 115 7.45 -1.41 -13.50
C ARG A 115 8.65 -2.36 -13.44
N ARG A 116 8.99 -2.89 -12.26
CA ARG A 116 10.09 -3.84 -12.10
C ARG A 116 9.81 -5.17 -12.79
N LEU A 117 8.57 -5.66 -12.74
CA LEU A 117 8.17 -6.86 -13.47
C LEU A 117 8.19 -6.64 -14.99
N ALA A 118 7.68 -5.49 -15.46
CA ALA A 118 7.74 -5.11 -16.87
C ALA A 118 9.19 -5.00 -17.39
N ALA A 119 10.13 -4.60 -16.54
CA ALA A 119 11.56 -4.54 -16.85
C ALA A 119 12.30 -5.89 -16.70
N GLY A 120 11.59 -6.99 -16.45
CA GLY A 120 12.18 -8.33 -16.29
C GLY A 120 12.85 -8.58 -14.93
N GLY A 121 12.55 -7.77 -13.91
CA GLY A 121 12.96 -7.98 -12.53
C GLY A 121 12.16 -9.09 -11.84
N LEU A 122 12.57 -9.45 -10.61
CA LEU A 122 11.92 -10.48 -9.77
C LEU A 122 11.81 -11.85 -10.46
N THR A 123 12.79 -12.22 -11.29
CA THR A 123 12.75 -13.46 -12.09
C THR A 123 13.31 -14.67 -11.35
N ASP A 124 14.41 -14.50 -10.62
CA ASP A 124 15.14 -15.56 -9.94
C ASP A 124 14.71 -15.70 -8.46
N PRO A 125 14.06 -16.81 -8.07
CA PRO A 125 13.60 -17.04 -6.70
C PRO A 125 14.67 -16.87 -5.62
N ALA A 126 15.94 -17.15 -5.92
CA ALA A 126 17.02 -17.03 -4.95
C ALA A 126 17.32 -15.56 -4.57
N THR A 127 17.07 -14.63 -5.48
CA THR A 127 17.33 -13.19 -5.28
C THR A 127 16.08 -12.38 -4.97
N ILE A 128 14.88 -12.94 -5.15
CA ILE A 128 13.59 -12.26 -4.89
C ILE A 128 13.53 -11.63 -3.49
N PRO A 129 13.88 -12.31 -2.37
CA PRO A 129 13.77 -11.71 -1.04
C PRO A 129 14.63 -10.45 -0.88
N GLY A 130 15.85 -10.47 -1.44
CA GLY A 130 16.75 -9.31 -1.46
C GLY A 130 16.17 -8.17 -2.31
N GLN A 131 15.76 -8.48 -3.55
CA GLN A 131 15.15 -7.50 -4.45
C GLN A 131 13.86 -6.89 -3.89
N ALA A 132 13.02 -7.70 -3.23
CA ALA A 132 11.81 -7.26 -2.54
C ALA A 132 12.14 -6.24 -1.45
N GLY A 133 13.16 -6.51 -0.63
CA GLY A 133 13.63 -5.58 0.39
C GLY A 133 14.22 -4.30 -0.20
N ASP A 134 14.98 -4.40 -1.29
CA ASP A 134 15.55 -3.25 -1.99
C ASP A 134 14.47 -2.35 -2.59
N ILE A 135 13.46 -2.95 -3.24
CA ILE A 135 12.29 -2.23 -3.78
C ILE A 135 11.55 -1.51 -2.66
N ARG A 136 11.28 -2.20 -1.54
CA ARG A 136 10.58 -1.61 -0.40
C ARG A 136 11.32 -0.38 0.13
N ARG A 137 12.63 -0.52 0.38
CA ARG A 137 13.49 0.57 0.85
C ARG A 137 13.58 1.73 -0.13
N ALA A 138 13.75 1.45 -1.42
CA ALA A 138 13.83 2.46 -2.47
C ALA A 138 12.53 3.28 -2.58
N VAL A 139 11.37 2.61 -2.49
CA VAL A 139 10.06 3.28 -2.47
C VAL A 139 9.93 4.19 -1.24
N ASP A 140 10.23 3.68 -0.04
CA ASP A 140 10.13 4.47 1.18
C ASP A 140 11.08 5.69 1.15
N GLN A 141 12.32 5.51 0.70
CA GLN A 141 13.28 6.60 0.51
C GLN A 141 12.81 7.64 -0.52
N ALA A 142 12.20 7.19 -1.63
CA ALA A 142 11.67 8.10 -2.65
C ALA A 142 10.47 8.90 -2.12
N ILE A 143 9.59 8.27 -1.34
CA ILE A 143 8.45 8.95 -0.70
C ILE A 143 8.93 10.04 0.27
N ASP A 144 9.89 9.71 1.13
CA ASP A 144 10.43 10.65 2.13
C ASP A 144 11.18 11.82 1.49
N GLY A 145 11.77 11.62 0.32
CA GLY A 145 12.54 12.61 -0.42
C GLY A 145 11.73 13.50 -1.39
N MET A 146 10.40 13.40 -1.41
CA MET A 146 9.54 14.11 -2.38
C MET A 146 8.46 14.96 -1.74
N ASP A 147 8.15 16.10 -2.37
CA ASP A 147 6.95 16.86 -2.04
C ASP A 147 5.74 16.22 -2.74
N LEU A 148 5.06 15.32 -2.01
CA LEU A 148 3.87 14.62 -2.48
C LEU A 148 2.57 15.34 -2.10
N ARG A 149 2.62 16.58 -1.58
CA ARG A 149 1.43 17.33 -1.14
C ARG A 149 0.38 17.48 -2.23
N LEU A 150 0.81 17.68 -3.47
CA LEU A 150 -0.10 17.78 -4.62
C LEU A 150 -0.89 16.47 -4.83
N LEU A 151 -0.21 15.33 -4.75
CA LEU A 151 -0.84 14.01 -4.84
C LEU A 151 -1.74 13.75 -3.63
N THR A 152 -1.27 14.02 -2.42
CA THR A 152 -2.06 13.90 -1.18
C THR A 152 -3.33 14.75 -1.26
N ALA A 153 -3.26 15.99 -1.79
CA ALA A 153 -4.39 16.88 -1.95
C ALA A 153 -5.38 16.35 -2.99
N GLY A 154 -4.91 15.92 -4.16
CA GLY A 154 -5.76 15.32 -5.19
C GLY A 154 -6.50 14.06 -4.70
N LEU A 155 -5.79 13.17 -3.99
CA LEU A 155 -6.38 11.99 -3.38
C LEU A 155 -7.38 12.36 -2.27
N SER A 156 -7.08 13.36 -1.44
CA SER A 156 -8.00 13.83 -0.41
C SER A 156 -9.30 14.36 -1.02
N ASP A 157 -9.22 15.16 -2.08
CA ASP A 157 -10.38 15.67 -2.80
C ASP A 157 -11.22 14.52 -3.37
N GLY A 158 -10.59 13.60 -4.11
CA GLY A 158 -11.27 12.43 -4.69
C GLY A 158 -11.94 11.51 -3.67
N LEU A 159 -11.32 11.33 -2.49
CA LEU A 159 -11.85 10.46 -1.43
C LEU A 159 -12.86 11.15 -0.51
N SER A 160 -12.91 12.48 -0.49
CA SER A 160 -13.80 13.26 0.40
C SER A 160 -15.26 13.30 -0.06
N GLN A 161 -15.53 12.98 -1.32
CA GLN A 161 -16.84 13.21 -1.96
C GLN A 161 -17.94 12.20 -1.59
N GLY A 162 -17.70 11.24 -0.68
CA GLY A 162 -18.71 10.25 -0.28
C GLY A 162 -18.65 9.85 1.19
N ARG A 163 -19.62 10.29 2.01
CA ARG A 163 -19.77 9.78 3.40
C ARG A 163 -19.95 8.26 3.42
N GLU A 164 -20.61 7.72 2.41
CA GLU A 164 -20.86 6.28 2.22
C GLU A 164 -19.58 5.49 1.94
N LEU A 165 -18.58 6.11 1.30
CA LEU A 165 -17.29 5.47 1.01
C LEU A 165 -16.57 5.04 2.29
N SER A 166 -16.63 5.84 3.35
CA SER A 166 -15.98 5.51 4.62
C SER A 166 -16.52 4.22 5.24
N GLY A 167 -17.84 4.05 5.26
CA GLY A 167 -18.50 2.85 5.78
C GLY A 167 -18.21 1.62 4.93
N ALA A 168 -18.35 1.76 3.60
CA ALA A 168 -18.06 0.72 2.63
C ALA A 168 -16.60 0.26 2.70
N ALA A 169 -15.65 1.20 2.77
CA ALA A 169 -14.23 0.91 2.87
C ALA A 169 -13.87 0.19 4.18
N VAL A 170 -14.49 0.56 5.32
CA VAL A 170 -14.30 -0.14 6.60
C VAL A 170 -14.87 -1.56 6.55
N ALA A 171 -16.03 -1.75 5.93
CA ALA A 171 -16.62 -3.08 5.76
C ALA A 171 -15.73 -3.97 4.88
N TYR A 172 -15.23 -3.42 3.77
CA TYR A 172 -14.28 -4.09 2.88
C TYR A 172 -12.98 -4.45 3.58
N ALA A 173 -12.38 -3.50 4.32
CA ALA A 173 -11.18 -3.70 5.14
C ALA A 173 -11.34 -4.85 6.14
N ARG A 174 -12.48 -4.94 6.84
CA ARG A 174 -12.77 -6.04 7.78
C ARG A 174 -12.92 -7.39 7.08
N ASN A 175 -13.47 -7.41 5.86
CA ASN A 175 -13.61 -8.64 5.08
C ASN A 175 -12.26 -9.15 4.54
N LEU A 176 -11.29 -8.26 4.34
CA LEU A 176 -9.97 -8.57 3.81
C LEU A 176 -9.17 -9.55 4.69
N VAL A 177 -9.39 -9.51 6.00
CA VAL A 177 -8.70 -10.37 6.98
C VAL A 177 -9.47 -11.66 7.28
N ARG A 178 -10.64 -11.88 6.68
CA ARG A 178 -11.42 -13.09 6.91
C ARG A 178 -10.77 -14.26 6.17
N PRO A 179 -10.47 -15.38 6.84
CA PRO A 179 -9.82 -16.53 6.21
C PRO A 179 -10.70 -17.12 5.11
N GLY A 180 -10.07 -17.58 4.03
CA GLY A 180 -10.72 -18.33 2.94
C GLY A 180 -11.56 -17.50 1.96
N ARG A 181 -11.48 -16.16 1.99
CA ARG A 181 -12.18 -15.30 1.02
C ARG A 181 -11.27 -14.21 0.47
N THR A 182 -11.33 -14.00 -0.85
CA THR A 182 -10.87 -12.77 -1.49
C THR A 182 -12.10 -11.88 -1.62
N PRO A 183 -12.24 -10.82 -0.81
CA PRO A 183 -13.43 -9.97 -0.90
C PRO A 183 -13.42 -9.21 -2.22
N GLU A 184 -14.60 -9.14 -2.84
CA GLU A 184 -14.85 -8.21 -3.94
C GLU A 184 -15.24 -6.84 -3.38
N PRO A 185 -14.69 -5.73 -3.90
CA PRO A 185 -15.11 -4.40 -3.50
C PRO A 185 -16.55 -4.13 -3.99
N ASP A 186 -17.34 -3.47 -3.16
CA ASP A 186 -18.65 -2.98 -3.59
C ASP A 186 -18.53 -1.80 -4.58
N SER A 187 -19.66 -1.37 -5.13
CA SER A 187 -19.71 -0.26 -6.09
C SER A 187 -19.19 1.06 -5.52
N THR A 188 -19.32 1.28 -4.21
CA THR A 188 -18.90 2.51 -3.54
C THR A 188 -17.38 2.55 -3.40
N VAL A 189 -16.75 1.46 -2.96
CA VAL A 189 -15.29 1.33 -2.93
C VAL A 189 -14.71 1.41 -4.34
N ARG A 190 -15.38 0.82 -5.33
CA ARG A 190 -14.98 0.91 -6.74
C ARG A 190 -15.05 2.34 -7.26
N ALA A 191 -16.13 3.07 -7.03
CA ALA A 191 -16.24 4.47 -7.41
C ALA A 191 -15.15 5.35 -6.76
N GLY A 192 -14.80 5.08 -5.50
CA GLY A 192 -13.66 5.73 -4.85
C GLY A 192 -12.33 5.41 -5.54
N ALA A 193 -12.13 4.17 -5.95
CA ALA A 193 -10.93 3.75 -6.69
C ALA A 193 -10.85 4.36 -8.10
N ASP A 194 -11.99 4.54 -8.77
CA ASP A 194 -12.07 5.23 -10.05
C ASP A 194 -11.67 6.71 -9.89
N LYS A 195 -12.10 7.37 -8.81
CA LYS A 195 -11.68 8.74 -8.48
C LYS A 195 -10.19 8.85 -8.19
N VAL A 196 -9.60 7.87 -7.51
CA VAL A 196 -8.15 7.80 -7.31
C VAL A 196 -7.44 7.64 -8.67
N THR A 197 -7.96 6.80 -9.55
CA THR A 197 -7.40 6.60 -10.90
C THR A 197 -7.44 7.89 -11.70
N GLU A 198 -8.58 8.58 -11.70
CA GLU A 198 -8.74 9.90 -12.34
C GLU A 198 -7.74 10.94 -11.84
N VAL A 199 -7.42 10.94 -10.53
CA VAL A 199 -6.39 11.82 -9.95
C VAL A 199 -5.00 11.45 -10.45
N LEU A 200 -4.68 10.16 -10.54
CA LEU A 200 -3.38 9.68 -11.01
C LEU A 200 -3.14 9.99 -12.49
N ASP A 201 -4.21 10.08 -13.28
CA ASP A 201 -4.17 10.40 -14.72
C ASP A 201 -4.02 11.91 -15.01
N ARG A 202 -4.07 12.77 -13.98
CA ARG A 202 -3.86 14.21 -14.16
C ARG A 202 -2.41 14.49 -14.61
N PRO A 203 -2.17 15.34 -15.62
CA PRO A 203 -0.83 15.57 -16.16
C PRO A 203 0.23 15.98 -15.13
N GLU A 204 -0.15 16.83 -14.18
CA GLU A 204 0.72 17.28 -13.10
C GLU A 204 1.07 16.17 -12.11
N ILE A 205 0.16 15.21 -11.90
CA ILE A 205 0.40 14.02 -11.08
C ILE A 205 1.25 13.01 -11.85
N ALA A 206 1.00 12.80 -13.14
CA ALA A 206 1.82 11.94 -13.98
C ALA A 206 3.30 12.39 -13.97
N GLN A 207 3.57 13.68 -14.11
CA GLN A 207 4.93 14.23 -14.00
C GLN A 207 5.55 14.03 -12.60
N LEU A 208 4.74 14.09 -11.54
CA LEU A 208 5.20 13.78 -10.19
C LEU A 208 5.54 12.28 -10.06
N LEU A 209 4.72 11.40 -10.62
CA LEU A 209 4.96 9.95 -10.65
C LEU A 209 6.21 9.60 -11.45
N ASP A 210 6.48 10.26 -12.58
CA ASP A 210 7.71 10.05 -13.35
C ASP A 210 8.98 10.44 -12.57
N ARG A 211 8.90 11.53 -11.79
CA ARG A 211 9.99 11.94 -10.88
C ARG A 211 10.18 10.96 -9.73
N PHE A 212 9.08 10.43 -9.19
CA PHE A 212 9.11 9.37 -8.18
C PHE A 212 9.80 8.12 -8.75
N ASP A 213 9.36 7.69 -9.92
CA ASP A 213 9.87 6.55 -10.66
C ASP A 213 11.38 6.67 -10.88
N THR A 214 11.85 7.85 -11.30
CA THR A 214 13.29 8.15 -11.49
C THR A 214 14.09 8.06 -10.18
N ARG A 215 13.53 8.52 -9.07
CA ARG A 215 14.20 8.44 -7.75
C ARG A 215 14.32 7.00 -7.27
N VAL A 216 13.27 6.21 -7.45
CA VAL A 216 13.28 4.78 -7.11
C VAL A 216 14.34 4.06 -7.94
N ASP A 217 14.40 4.31 -9.25
CA ASP A 217 15.38 3.68 -10.13
C ASP A 217 16.82 4.05 -9.76
N THR A 218 17.05 5.31 -9.38
CA THR A 218 18.34 5.77 -8.84
C THR A 218 18.70 5.03 -7.55
N ALA A 219 17.75 4.86 -6.63
CA ALA A 219 17.98 4.20 -5.35
C ALA A 219 18.21 2.67 -5.48
N LEU A 220 17.70 2.05 -6.56
CA LEU A 220 17.89 0.63 -6.87
C LEU A 220 19.19 0.33 -7.61
N THR A 221 19.84 1.34 -8.19
CA THR A 221 21.12 1.16 -8.87
C THR A 221 22.24 1.19 -7.83
N PRO A 222 23.06 0.13 -7.69
CA PRO A 222 24.16 0.13 -6.75
C PRO A 222 25.18 1.22 -7.12
N ALA A 223 25.65 1.95 -6.11
CA ALA A 223 26.76 2.89 -6.24
C ALA A 223 28.09 2.17 -6.46
#